data_AF-A0A2I0HFW6-F1
#
_entry.id   AF-A0A2I0HFW6-F1
#
_cell.length_a   1.000
_cell.length_b   1.000
_cell.length_c   1.000
_cell.angle_alpha   90.00
_cell.angle_beta   90.00
_cell.angle_gamma   90.00
#
_symmetry.space_group_name_H-M   'P 1'
#
loop_
_entity.id
_entity.type
_entity.pdbx_description
1 polymer ?
#
loop_
_entity_poly.entity_id
_entity_poly.type
_entity_poly.pdbx_seq_one_letter_code
_entity_poly.pdbx_strand_id
1 'polypeptide(L)' 'MLDGSERLGEPKLPGPEDIAYDPESGIIYTGCADGWVRRVRLNDSTVEEWVNTGGRPLGLVLGPHKEVIVTDTEK' A
#
# COMPACT_ATOMS: atom_id res chain seq x y z
N MET A 1 -15.33 7.50 -13.70
CA MET A 1 -14.20 6.54 -13.78
C MET A 1 -13.65 6.66 -15.18
N LEU A 2 -12.33 6.65 -15.35
CA LEU A 2 -11.75 6.68 -16.70
C LEU A 2 -12.00 5.33 -17.38
N ASP A 3 -12.23 5.33 -18.68
CA ASP A 3 -12.39 4.08 -19.43
C ASP A 3 -11.13 3.22 -19.27
N GLY A 4 -11.32 1.99 -18.79
CA GLY A 4 -10.23 1.05 -18.48
C GLY A 4 -9.64 1.17 -17.08
N SER A 5 -10.22 1.98 -16.18
CA SER A 5 -9.82 2.01 -14.75
C SER A 5 -10.80 1.23 -13.87
N GLU A 6 -10.27 0.59 -12.83
CA GLU A 6 -11.04 -0.10 -11.79
C GLU A 6 -10.66 0.40 -10.39
N ARG A 7 -11.58 0.25 -9.44
CA ARG A 7 -11.32 0.55 -8.02
C ARG A 7 -10.69 -0.68 -7.37
N LEU A 8 -9.60 -0.47 -6.65
CA LEU A 8 -8.84 -1.54 -5.99
C LEU A 8 -8.84 -1.33 -4.47
N GLY A 9 -9.11 -2.40 -3.72
CA GLY A 9 -8.95 -2.43 -2.26
C GLY A 9 -10.00 -1.67 -1.43
N GLU A 10 -11.00 -1.06 -2.06
CA GLU A 10 -12.10 -0.42 -1.33
C GLU A 10 -12.95 -1.43 -0.54
N PRO A 11 -13.47 -1.05 0.65
CA PRO A 11 -13.26 0.21 1.39
C PRO A 11 -12.08 0.12 2.40
N LYS A 12 -11.18 -0.85 2.23
CA LYS A 12 -10.20 -1.27 3.26
C LYS A 12 -8.92 -0.43 3.28
N LEU A 13 -8.87 0.66 2.52
CA LEU A 13 -7.73 1.57 2.43
C LEU A 13 -8.15 2.98 2.91
N PRO A 14 -8.22 3.22 4.24
CA PRO A 14 -8.56 4.53 4.78
C PRO A 14 -7.38 5.51 4.60
N GLY A 15 -7.61 6.57 3.82
CA GLY A 15 -6.62 7.64 3.59
C GLY A 15 -5.28 7.11 3.07
N PRO A 16 -5.24 6.42 1.91
CA PRO A 16 -3.99 5.99 1.32
C PRO A 16 -3.24 7.20 0.77
N GLU A 17 -1.90 7.20 0.90
CA GLU A 17 -1.06 8.35 0.51
C GLU A 17 -0.15 7.99 -0.66
N ASP A 18 0.82 7.10 -0.44
CA ASP A 18 1.81 6.66 -1.45
C ASP A 18 1.70 5.15 -1.73
N ILE A 19 2.20 4.72 -2.88
CA ILE A 19 2.19 3.32 -3.30
C ILE A 19 3.56 2.84 -3.79
N ALA A 20 3.89 1.59 -3.47
CA ALA A 20 5.01 0.87 -4.10
C ALA A 20 4.47 -0.41 -4.75
N TYR A 21 4.89 -0.70 -5.98
CA TYR A 21 4.41 -1.86 -6.73
C TYR A 21 5.52 -2.88 -6.97
N ASP A 22 5.28 -4.13 -6.58
CA ASP A 22 6.12 -5.28 -6.93
C ASP A 22 5.50 -6.03 -8.14
N PRO A 23 6.07 -5.88 -9.35
CA PRO A 23 5.55 -6.53 -10.55
C PRO A 23 5.75 -8.04 -10.56
N GLU A 24 6.69 -8.58 -9.77
CA GLU A 24 6.93 -10.02 -9.74
C GLU A 24 5.86 -10.74 -8.91
N SER A 25 5.44 -10.15 -7.79
CA SER A 25 4.39 -10.72 -6.93
C SER A 25 2.98 -10.22 -7.25
N GLY A 26 2.84 -9.13 -8.01
CA GLY A 26 1.56 -8.48 -8.28
C GLY A 26 0.95 -7.81 -7.05
N ILE A 27 1.79 -7.36 -6.11
CA ILE A 27 1.38 -6.71 -4.86
C ILE A 27 1.65 -5.21 -4.95
N ILE A 28 0.63 -4.43 -4.59
CA ILE A 28 0.75 -3.01 -4.26
C ILE A 28 0.86 -2.88 -2.75
N TYR A 29 1.85 -2.12 -2.29
CA TYR A 29 1.98 -1.68 -0.91
C TYR A 29 1.47 -0.25 -0.80
N THR A 30 0.69 0.05 0.22
CA THR A 30 0.21 1.41 0.49
C THR A 30 0.19 1.68 1.98
N GLY A 31 0.67 2.85 2.38
CA GLY A 31 0.43 3.39 3.73
C GLY A 31 -1.01 3.89 3.84
N CYS A 32 -1.59 3.83 5.04
CA CYS A 32 -2.93 4.31 5.33
C CYS A 32 -2.91 5.20 6.59
N ALA A 33 -3.92 6.06 6.72
CA ALA A 33 -4.03 7.04 7.80
C ALA A 33 -4.18 6.43 9.20
N ASP A 34 -4.46 5.13 9.31
CA ASP A 34 -4.55 4.36 10.55
C ASP A 34 -3.24 3.64 10.94
N GLY A 35 -2.13 4.01 10.29
CA GLY A 35 -0.79 3.50 10.58
C GLY A 35 -0.47 2.15 9.96
N TRP A 36 -1.41 1.54 9.24
CA TRP A 36 -1.15 0.30 8.51
C TRP A 36 -0.48 0.57 7.16
N VAL A 37 0.57 -0.18 6.89
CA VAL A 37 0.99 -0.51 5.53
C VAL A 37 0.26 -1.77 5.12
N ARG A 38 -0.54 -1.67 4.05
CA ARG A 38 -1.38 -2.75 3.53
C ARG A 38 -0.81 -3.31 2.23
N ARG A 39 -1.00 -4.62 2.02
CA ARG A 39 -0.72 -5.30 0.76
C ARG A 39 -2.03 -5.49 0.00
N VAL A 40 -2.05 -5.08 -1.26
CA VAL A 40 -3.20 -5.20 -2.15
C VAL A 40 -2.80 -6.04 -3.35
N ARG A 41 -3.48 -7.18 -3.53
CA ARG A 41 -3.21 -8.07 -4.66
C ARG A 41 -4.01 -7.61 -5.88
N LEU A 42 -3.34 -7.41 -7.01
CA LEU A 42 -3.98 -6.87 -8.21
C LEU A 42 -5.02 -7.80 -8.85
N ASN A 43 -4.82 -9.13 -8.79
CA ASN A 43 -5.69 -10.06 -9.51
C ASN A 43 -7.10 -10.21 -8.91
N ASP A 44 -7.24 -10.04 -7.59
CA ASP A 44 -8.47 -10.33 -6.84
C ASP A 44 -8.83 -9.22 -5.84
N SER A 45 -8.09 -8.11 -5.85
CA SER A 45 -8.27 -6.96 -4.95
C SER A 45 -8.20 -7.31 -3.45
N THR A 46 -7.59 -8.44 -3.08
CA THR A 46 -7.44 -8.82 -1.67
C THR A 46 -6.54 -7.83 -0.96
N VAL A 47 -7.02 -7.32 0.18
CA VAL A 47 -6.29 -6.40 1.06
C VAL A 47 -5.89 -7.12 2.33
N GLU A 48 -4.61 -7.01 2.68
CA GLU A 48 -4.03 -7.54 3.90
C GLU A 48 -3.37 -6.42 4.72
N GLU A 49 -3.65 -6.40 6.02
CA GLU A 49 -2.98 -5.56 7.02
C GLU A 49 -1.63 -6.17 7.36
N TRP A 50 -0.58 -5.71 6.67
CA TRP A 50 0.72 -6.40 6.69
C TRP A 50 1.61 -5.97 7.86
N VAL A 51 1.82 -4.67 8.03
CA VAL A 51 2.60 -4.12 9.14
C VAL A 51 2.04 -2.78 9.58
N ASN A 52 1.97 -2.54 10.88
CA ASN A 52 1.57 -1.25 11.43
C ASN A 52 2.81 -0.51 11.94
N THR A 53 3.01 0.72 11.45
CA THR A 53 4.11 1.58 11.88
C THR A 53 3.85 2.23 13.24
N GLY A 54 2.58 2.31 13.65
CA GLY A 54 2.11 3.04 14.82
C GLY A 54 2.07 4.56 14.63
N GLY A 55 2.20 5.05 13.39
CA GLY A 55 2.18 6.46 13.02
C GLY A 55 1.30 6.72 11.80
N ARG A 56 1.77 7.60 10.91
CA ARG A 56 1.13 7.90 9.62
C ARG A 56 2.14 7.72 8.48
N PRO A 57 2.19 6.53 7.84
CA PRO A 57 3.11 6.25 6.74
C PRO A 57 2.72 7.08 5.51
N LEU A 58 3.61 7.99 5.09
CA LEU A 58 3.36 8.93 3.99
C LEU A 58 4.13 8.62 2.71
N GLY A 59 5.20 7.82 2.80
CA GLY A 59 6.06 7.49 1.66
C GLY A 59 6.49 6.04 1.68
N LEU A 60 6.47 5.40 0.51
CA LEU A 60 6.84 3.99 0.32
C LEU A 60 7.68 3.83 -0.95
N VAL A 61 8.77 3.06 -0.86
CA VAL A 61 9.54 2.66 -2.04
C VAL A 61 9.91 1.18 -1.95
N LEU A 62 9.86 0.49 -3.09
CA LEU A 62 10.35 -0.87 -3.22
C LEU A 62 11.86 -0.82 -3.49
N GLY A 63 12.64 -1.36 -2.57
CA GLY A 63 14.10 -1.47 -2.69
C GLY A 63 14.53 -2.60 -3.63
N PRO A 64 15.84 -2.66 -3.96
CA PRO A 64 16.39 -3.62 -4.93
C PRO A 64 16.32 -5.08 -4.47
N HIS A 65 16.12 -5.35 -3.18
CA HIS A 65 15.96 -6.69 -2.61
C HIS A 65 14.51 -6.99 -2.21
N LYS A 66 13.55 -6.23 -2.75
CA LYS A 66 12.10 -6.31 -2.45
C LYS A 66 11.74 -5.94 -1.01
N GLU A 67 12.61 -5.19 -0.35
CA GLU A 67 12.28 -4.49 0.89
C GLU A 67 11.33 -3.33 0.60
N VAL A 68 10.39 -3.09 1.51
CA VAL A 68 9.54 -1.90 1.47
C VAL A 68 10.11 -0.92 2.48
N ILE A 69 10.67 0.18 1.98
CA ILE A 69 11.21 1.25 2.81
C ILE A 69 10.07 2.26 3.02
N VAL A 70 9.78 2.55 4.28
CA VAL A 70 8.64 3.38 4.68
C VAL A 70 9.14 4.63 5.39
N THR A 71 8.62 5.80 5.01
CA THR A 71 8.78 7.04 5.76
C THR A 71 7.47 7.37 6.45
N ASP A 72 7.54 7.52 7.77
CA ASP A 72 6.41 7.84 8.63
C ASP A 72 6.59 9.25 9.18
N THR A 73 5.51 10.05 9.23
CA THR A 73 5.61 11.42 9.77
C THR A 73 5.55 11.48 11.30
N GLU A 74 5.14 10.40 11.97
CA GLU A 74 5.00 10.32 13.43
C GLU A 74 6.00 9.35 14.08
N LYS A 75 6.83 8.65 13.29
CA LYS A 75 7.77 7.62 13.73
C LYS A 75 9.13 7.67 13.04
#